data_AF-A0A960KA82-F1
#
_entry.id   AF-A0A960KA82-F1
#
_cell.length_a   1.000
_cell.length_b   1.000
_cell.length_c   1.000
_cell.angle_alpha   90.00
_cell.angle_beta   90.00
_cell.angle_gamma   90.00
#
_symmetry.space_group_name_H-M   'P 1'
#
loop_
_entity.id
_entity.type
_entity.pdbx_description
1 polymer ?
#
loop_
_entity_poly.entity_id
_entity_poly.type
_entity_poly.pdbx_seq_one_letter_code
_entity_poly.pdbx_strand_id
1 'polypeptide(L)' 'MDVGVFVPLGNGNATPEILRAVGRGVEERGFESIWLPEHVVLFDDYESQYPYSPDGRFPG' A
#
# COMPACT_ATOMS: atom_id res chain seq x y z
N MET A 1 -9.60 -16.91 -17.60
CA MET A 1 -9.39 -16.87 -16.14
C MET A 1 -8.68 -15.57 -15.89
N ASP A 2 -9.27 -14.72 -15.08
CA ASP A 2 -8.73 -13.39 -14.80
C ASP A 2 -7.72 -13.50 -13.66
N VAL A 3 -6.51 -12.99 -13.89
CA VAL A 3 -5.39 -13.08 -12.94
C VAL A 3 -4.91 -11.67 -12.64
N GLY A 4 -4.97 -11.29 -11.36
CA GLY A 4 -4.43 -10.03 -10.87
C GLY A 4 -3.00 -10.17 -10.32
N VAL A 5 -2.31 -9.05 -10.18
CA VAL A 5 -0.99 -8.96 -9.56
C VAL A 5 -1.03 -8.02 -8.35
N PHE A 6 -0.46 -8.46 -7.23
CA PHE A 6 -0.24 -7.63 -6.06
C PHE A 6 1.15 -7.00 -6.12
N VAL A 7 1.24 -5.67 -6.02
CA VAL A 7 2.49 -4.92 -6.15
C VAL A 7 2.85 -4.31 -4.79
N PRO A 8 3.89 -4.81 -4.10
CA PRO A 8 4.27 -4.32 -2.78
C PRO A 8 5.06 -3.00 -2.89
N LEU A 9 4.33 -1.90 -3.05
CA LEU A 9 4.90 -0.55 -3.02
C LEU A 9 5.06 -0.05 -1.58
N GLY A 10 6.14 0.70 -1.34
CA GLY A 10 6.48 1.29 -0.06
C GLY A 10 7.59 2.35 -0.18
N ASN A 11 8.13 2.78 0.96
CA ASN A 11 8.99 3.97 1.08
C ASN A 11 10.33 3.92 0.31
N GLY A 12 10.67 2.80 -0.33
CA GLY A 12 11.91 2.64 -1.11
C GLY A 12 11.71 2.37 -2.60
N ASN A 13 10.48 2.09 -3.05
CA ASN A 13 10.22 1.64 -4.43
C ASN A 13 8.99 2.29 -5.06
N ALA A 14 8.28 3.19 -4.38
CA ALA A 14 7.15 3.93 -4.92
C ALA A 14 7.58 5.16 -5.75
N THR A 15 8.59 5.01 -6.63
CA THR A 15 9.03 6.11 -7.50
C THR A 15 8.20 6.20 -8.79
N PRO A 16 8.07 7.39 -9.41
CA PRO A 16 7.36 7.53 -10.68
C PRO A 16 7.87 6.58 -11.78
N GLU A 17 9.17 6.32 -11.82
CA GLU A 17 9.81 5.43 -12.79
C GLU A 17 9.36 3.99 -12.60
N ILE A 18 9.35 3.50 -11.34
CA ILE A 18 8.91 2.15 -11.01
C ILE A 18 7.41 2.00 -11.30
N LEU A 19 6.59 2.97 -10.90
CA LEU A 19 5.14 2.94 -11.15
C LEU A 19 4.82 2.80 -12.63
N ARG A 20 5.50 3.58 -13.49
CA ARG A 20 5.30 3.53 -14.94
C ARG A 20 5.81 2.22 -15.55
N ALA A 21 6.90 1.66 -15.03
CA ALA A 21 7.44 0.38 -15.48
C ALA A 21 6.51 -0.78 -15.12
N VAL A 22 5.99 -0.79 -13.89
CA VAL A 22 5.04 -1.80 -13.41
C VAL A 22 3.75 -1.75 -14.23
N GLY A 23 3.11 -0.58 -14.37
CA GLY A 23 1.84 -0.47 -15.10
C GLY A 23 1.92 -1.07 -16.51
N ARG A 24 2.90 -0.61 -17.30
CA ARG A 24 3.13 -1.13 -18.66
C ARG A 24 3.50 -2.62 -18.67
N GLY A 25 4.40 -3.04 -17.77
CA GLY A 25 4.85 -4.42 -17.71
C GLY A 25 3.72 -5.39 -17.37
N VAL A 26 2.77 -4.98 -16.53
CA VAL A 26 1.59 -5.76 -16.15
C VAL A 26 0.62 -5.88 -17.33
N GLU A 27 0.30 -4.78 -18.01
CA GLU A 27 -0.56 -4.77 -19.20
C GLU A 27 0.02 -5.64 -20.34
N GLU A 28 1.31 -5.49 -20.64
CA GLU A 28 2.01 -6.26 -21.68
C GLU A 28 1.97 -7.78 -21.45
N ARG A 29 1.80 -8.20 -20.19
CA ARG A 29 1.76 -9.63 -19.78
C ARG A 29 0.34 -10.17 -19.66
N GLY A 30 -0.69 -9.33 -19.88
CA GLY A 30 -2.09 -9.75 -19.90
C GLY A 30 -2.70 -10.01 -18.52
N PHE A 31 -2.14 -9.43 -17.46
CA PHE A 31 -2.81 -9.43 -16.15
C PHE A 31 -4.01 -8.48 -16.17
N GLU A 32 -5.06 -8.86 -15.45
CA GLU A 32 -6.35 -8.15 -15.48
C GLU A 32 -6.37 -6.95 -14.52
N SER A 33 -5.71 -7.05 -13.37
CA SER A 33 -5.76 -6.01 -12.34
C SER A 33 -4.43 -5.85 -11.59
N ILE A 34 -4.20 -4.62 -11.12
CA ILE A 34 -3.12 -4.26 -10.20
C ILE A 34 -3.73 -4.00 -8.83
N TRP A 35 -3.23 -4.69 -7.81
CA TRP A 35 -3.63 -4.52 -6.42
C TRP A 35 -2.48 -3.88 -5.64
N LEU A 36 -2.80 -2.82 -4.90
CA LEU A 36 -1.83 -2.07 -4.09
C LEU A 36 -2.17 -2.21 -2.60
N PRO A 37 -1.17 -2.34 -1.72
CA PRO A 37 -1.40 -2.25 -0.29
C PRO A 37 -1.74 -0.81 0.12
N GLU A 38 -2.63 -0.69 1.10
CA GLU A 38 -2.79 0.53 1.88
C GLU A 38 -2.00 0.39 3.19
N HIS A 39 -1.25 1.42 3.56
CA HIS A 39 -0.58 1.49 4.84
C HIS A 39 -0.94 2.80 5.53
N VAL A 40 -1.54 2.71 6.71
CA VAL A 40 -1.86 3.89 7.53
C VAL A 40 -0.57 4.43 8.14
N VAL A 41 -0.34 5.73 8.05
CA VAL A 41 0.76 6.39 8.75
C VAL A 41 0.22 6.91 10.08
N LEU A 42 0.89 6.56 11.17
CA LEU A 42 0.61 7.12 12.49
C LEU A 42 1.53 8.31 12.71
N PHE A 43 0.93 9.39 13.22
CA PHE A 43 1.67 10.56 13.67
C PHE A 43 2.05 10.39 15.15
N ASP A 44 3.02 11.17 15.62
CA ASP A 44 3.36 11.21 17.04
C ASP A 44 2.14 11.66 17.87
N ASP A 45 1.39 12.64 17.36
CA ASP A 45 0.15 13.15 17.95
C ASP A 45 -1.01 12.98 16.97
N TYR A 46 -2.10 12.34 17.42
CA TYR A 46 -3.33 12.16 16.66
C TYR A 46 -4.55 12.09 17.59
N GLU A 47 -5.71 12.51 17.09
CA GLU A 47 -6.94 12.57 17.91
C GLU A 47 -7.64 11.21 18.06
N SER A 48 -7.54 10.34 17.04
CA SER A 48 -8.20 9.03 17.03
C SER A 48 -7.77 8.18 18.23
N GLN A 49 -8.73 7.65 18.99
CA GLN A 49 -8.42 6.81 20.16
C GLN A 49 -8.45 5.33 19.77
N TYR A 50 -7.40 4.60 20.09
CA TYR A 50 -7.34 3.16 19.92
C TYR A 50 -8.13 2.46 21.03
N PRO A 51 -9.26 1.81 20.72
CA PRO A 51 -10.21 1.32 21.73
C PRO A 51 -9.67 0.16 22.57
N TYR A 52 -8.54 -0.42 22.15
CA TYR A 52 -7.92 -1.56 22.81
C TYR A 52 -6.66 -1.19 23.61
N SER A 53 -6.35 0.10 23.79
CA SER A 53 -5.27 0.56 24.69
C SER A 53 -5.80 1.43 25.83
N PRO A 54 -5.32 1.27 27.08
CA PRO A 54 -5.70 2.11 28.22
C PRO A 54 -5.40 3.61 28.03
N ASP A 55 -4.35 3.95 27.29
CA ASP A 55 -3.96 5.34 26.99
C ASP A 55 -4.52 5.84 25.66
N GLY A 56 -5.36 5.04 24.99
CA GLY A 56 -5.93 5.37 23.68
C GLY A 56 -4.91 5.41 22.55
N ARG A 57 -3.66 4.99 22.75
CA ARG A 57 -2.63 4.95 21.70
C ARG A 57 -2.51 3.57 21.07
N PHE A 58 -2.39 3.54 19.74
CA PHE A 58 -2.03 2.34 19.01
C PHE A 58 -0.61 1.89 19.42
N PRO A 59 -0.39 0.60 19.75
CA PRO A 59 0.88 0.08 20.29
C PRO A 59 1.98 -0.14 19.25
N GLY A 60 1.84 0.44 18.06
CA GLY A 60 2.75 0.29 16.93
C GLY A 60 4.02 1.12 17.05
#